data_AF-A0A399ZN97-F1
#
_entry.id   AF-A0A399ZN97-F1
#
_cell.length_a   1.000
_cell.length_b   1.000
_cell.length_c   1.000
_cell.angle_alpha   90.00
_cell.angle_beta   90.00
_cell.angle_gamma   90.00
#
_symmetry.space_group_name_H-M   'P 1'
#
loop_
_entity.id
_entity.type
_entity.pdbx_description
1 polymer ?
#
loop_
_entity_poly.entity_id
_entity_poly.type
_entity_poly.pdbx_seq_one_letter_code
_entity_poly.pdbx_strand_id
1 'polypeptide(L)'
;ADHLEWNARTLITLWGPRDSILHDYSCRYWSGLVDSFYRVRWQLLTQQVADSLSAGTPFDAGAFERAVQDFEDGWTRRTNPYPTEVTGDSVEFARRCYATYWPLLSKLGG
;
A
#
# COMPACT_ATOMS: atom_id res chain seq x y z
N ALA A 1 -11.51 0.75 -22.80
CA ALA A 1 -10.34 1.21 -22.04
C ALA A 1 -10.36 0.58 -20.64
N ASP A 2 -11.50 0.64 -19.97
CA ASP A 2 -11.71 0.20 -18.58
C ASP A 2 -11.29 -1.25 -18.31
N HIS A 3 -11.58 -2.19 -19.22
CA HIS A 3 -11.13 -3.58 -19.09
C HIS A 3 -9.60 -3.74 -19.12
N LEU A 4 -8.90 -2.94 -19.92
CA LEU A 4 -7.44 -2.98 -19.99
C LEU A 4 -6.82 -2.32 -18.75
N GLU A 5 -7.43 -1.27 -18.23
CA GLU A 5 -7.00 -0.65 -16.97
C GLU A 5 -7.19 -1.60 -15.78
N TRP A 6 -8.34 -2.28 -15.71
CA TRP A 6 -8.57 -3.31 -14.70
C TRP A 6 -7.54 -4.43 -14.78
N ASN A 7 -7.21 -4.93 -15.99
CA ASN A 7 -6.14 -5.91 -16.19
C ASN A 7 -4.79 -5.39 -15.67
N ALA A 8 -4.42 -4.16 -16.02
CA ALA A 8 -3.16 -3.56 -15.62
C ALA A 8 -3.05 -3.40 -14.10
N ARG A 9 -4.11 -2.89 -13.46
CA ARG A 9 -4.20 -2.73 -12.00
C ARG A 9 -4.14 -4.07 -11.28
N THR A 10 -4.91 -5.05 -11.75
CA THR A 10 -4.96 -6.40 -11.16
C THR A 10 -3.59 -7.06 -11.24
N LEU A 11 -2.90 -7.01 -12.39
CA LEU A 11 -1.63 -7.70 -12.60
C LEU A 11 -0.53 -7.24 -11.63
N ILE A 12 -0.49 -5.93 -11.29
CA ILE A 12 0.52 -5.35 -10.39
C ILE A 12 0.13 -5.36 -8.91
N THR A 13 -1.06 -5.92 -8.59
CA THR A 13 -1.60 -6.02 -7.21
C THR A 13 -2.07 -7.45 -6.93
N LEU A 14 -3.35 -7.75 -7.14
CA LEU A 14 -4.00 -9.04 -6.82
C LEU A 14 -3.49 -10.22 -7.64
N TRP A 15 -2.98 -9.94 -8.84
CA TRP A 15 -2.60 -10.89 -9.90
C TRP A 15 -3.77 -11.73 -10.46
N GLY A 16 -4.79 -12.00 -9.66
CA GLY A 16 -5.99 -12.75 -10.00
C GLY A 16 -7.23 -12.24 -9.23
N PRO A 17 -8.17 -13.13 -8.85
CA PRO A 17 -9.39 -12.74 -8.14
C PRO A 17 -9.10 -12.21 -6.72
N ARG A 18 -10.14 -11.66 -6.07
CA ARG A 18 -10.10 -11.05 -4.72
C ARG A 18 -9.38 -11.88 -3.64
N ASP A 19 -9.50 -13.20 -3.70
CA ASP A 19 -8.93 -14.17 -2.75
C ASP A 19 -7.68 -14.89 -3.31
N SER A 20 -7.06 -14.33 -4.34
CA SER A 20 -5.86 -14.88 -4.98
C SER A 20 -4.70 -15.07 -3.98
N ILE A 21 -4.14 -16.28 -3.97
CA ILE A 21 -2.92 -16.58 -3.24
C ILE A 21 -1.67 -15.89 -3.81
N LEU A 22 -1.79 -15.27 -5.00
CA LEU A 22 -0.72 -14.57 -5.71
C LEU A 22 -0.78 -13.05 -5.51
N HIS A 23 -1.50 -12.58 -4.47
CA HIS A 23 -1.48 -11.18 -4.09
C HIS A 23 -0.03 -10.67 -3.95
N ASP A 24 0.21 -9.45 -4.42
CA ASP A 24 1.52 -8.78 -4.43
C ASP A 24 2.65 -9.50 -5.21
N TYR A 25 2.36 -10.58 -5.96
CA TYR A 25 3.40 -11.31 -6.71
C TYR A 25 4.16 -10.42 -7.70
N SER A 26 3.47 -9.45 -8.33
CA SER A 26 4.09 -8.45 -9.22
C SER A 26 4.13 -7.05 -8.61
N CYS A 27 4.28 -6.95 -7.28
CA CYS A 27 4.31 -5.68 -6.58
C CYS A 27 5.35 -4.70 -7.16
N ARG A 28 5.02 -3.40 -7.11
CA ARG A 28 5.88 -2.31 -7.60
C ARG A 28 5.85 -1.16 -6.61
N TYR A 29 7.01 -0.54 -6.37
CA TYR A 29 7.10 0.70 -5.60
C TYR A 29 6.97 1.93 -6.51
N TRP A 30 5.85 1.99 -7.25
CA TRP A 30 5.58 3.08 -8.18
C TRP A 30 4.86 4.25 -7.49
N SER A 31 5.18 5.46 -7.94
CA SER A 31 4.42 6.66 -7.56
C SER A 31 2.93 6.46 -7.89
N GLY A 32 2.05 7.00 -7.06
CA GLY A 32 0.61 6.74 -7.13
C GLY A 32 0.19 5.38 -6.59
N LEU A 33 0.87 4.28 -6.94
CA LEU A 33 0.56 2.95 -6.41
C LEU A 33 0.91 2.84 -4.91
N VAL A 34 2.09 3.32 -4.50
CA VAL A 34 2.48 3.38 -3.07
C VAL A 34 1.49 4.20 -2.27
N ASP A 35 1.07 5.36 -2.79
CA ASP A 35 0.16 6.26 -2.06
C ASP A 35 -1.29 5.75 -2.02
N SER A 36 -1.80 5.23 -3.15
CA SER A 36 -3.22 4.89 -3.26
C SER A 36 -3.56 3.43 -2.94
N PHE A 37 -2.57 2.53 -2.90
CA PHE A 37 -2.76 1.10 -2.61
C PHE A 37 -2.04 0.67 -1.33
N TYR A 38 -0.71 0.67 -1.33
CA TYR A 38 0.08 0.12 -0.21
C TYR A 38 -0.07 0.95 1.08
N ARG A 39 -0.05 2.29 0.99
CA ARG A 39 -0.25 3.18 2.13
C ARG A 39 -1.62 2.97 2.79
N VAL A 40 -2.68 2.78 1.99
CA VAL A 40 -4.04 2.56 2.52
C VAL A 40 -4.12 1.24 3.29
N ARG A 41 -3.47 0.18 2.81
CA ARG A 41 -3.37 -1.10 3.54
C ARG A 41 -2.71 -0.92 4.91
N TRP A 42 -1.59 -0.18 4.96
CA TRP A 42 -0.93 0.16 6.22
C TRP A 42 -1.84 0.98 7.15
N GLN A 43 -2.58 1.95 6.60
CA GLN A 43 -3.54 2.74 7.38
C GLN A 43 -4.63 1.85 8.00
N LEU A 44 -5.23 0.96 7.22
CA LEU A 44 -6.24 -0.01 7.71
C LEU A 44 -5.70 -0.83 8.88
N LEU A 45 -4.48 -1.38 8.74
CA LEU A 45 -3.84 -2.16 9.80
C LEU A 45 -3.63 -1.32 11.06
N THR A 46 -2.98 -0.16 10.91
CA THR A 46 -2.64 0.69 12.06
C THR A 46 -3.88 1.20 12.79
N GLN A 47 -4.95 1.52 12.06
CA GLN A 47 -6.21 1.97 12.65
C GLN A 47 -6.86 0.84 13.44
N GLN A 48 -7.02 -0.34 12.85
CA GLN A 48 -7.71 -1.45 13.51
C GLN A 48 -6.93 -1.98 14.73
N VAL A 49 -5.60 -1.96 14.67
CA VAL A 49 -4.75 -2.26 15.84
C VAL A 49 -4.94 -1.21 16.93
N ALA A 50 -4.94 0.09 16.58
CA ALA A 50 -5.16 1.17 17.54
C ALA A 50 -6.55 1.11 18.19
N ASP A 51 -7.58 0.76 17.41
CA ASP A 51 -8.95 0.60 17.90
C ASP A 51 -9.05 -0.57 18.88
N SER A 52 -8.44 -1.72 18.54
CA SER A 52 -8.41 -2.90 19.41
C SER A 52 -7.68 -2.61 20.73
N LEU A 53 -6.55 -1.90 20.66
CA LEU A 53 -5.80 -1.46 21.85
C LEU A 53 -6.64 -0.52 22.73
N SER A 54 -7.31 0.45 22.12
CA SER A 54 -8.14 1.43 22.84
C SER A 54 -9.37 0.78 23.49
N ALA A 55 -9.94 -0.24 22.85
CA ALA A 55 -11.08 -1.00 23.36
C ALA A 55 -10.69 -2.11 24.35
N GLY A 56 -9.40 -2.44 24.48
CA GLY A 56 -8.92 -3.56 25.29
C GLY A 56 -9.35 -4.93 24.75
N THR A 57 -9.62 -5.03 23.45
CA THR A 57 -10.06 -6.27 22.80
C THR A 57 -8.93 -6.90 21.98
N PRO A 58 -8.93 -8.23 21.78
CA PRO A 58 -8.00 -8.86 20.84
C PRO A 58 -8.16 -8.31 19.42
N PHE A 59 -7.06 -8.21 18.68
CA PHE A 59 -7.08 -7.86 17.26
C PHE A 59 -7.74 -8.97 16.43
N ASP A 60 -8.77 -8.63 15.67
CA ASP A 60 -9.44 -9.57 14.75
C ASP A 60 -8.74 -9.56 13.37
N ALA A 61 -7.77 -10.46 13.22
CA ALA A 61 -7.03 -10.64 11.97
C ALA A 61 -7.92 -11.04 10.78
N GLY A 62 -8.98 -11.82 11.03
CA GLY A 62 -9.90 -12.24 9.97
C GLY A 62 -10.75 -11.07 9.45
N ALA A 63 -11.19 -10.18 10.34
CA ALA A 63 -11.86 -8.95 9.95
C ALA A 63 -10.92 -8.01 9.17
N PHE A 64 -9.67 -7.90 9.61
CA PHE A 64 -8.65 -7.13 8.88
C PHE A 64 -8.44 -7.67 7.47
N GLU A 65 -8.22 -8.97 7.32
CA GLU A 65 -7.98 -9.60 6.02
C GLU A 65 -9.14 -9.38 5.06
N ARG A 66 -10.40 -9.53 5.52
CA ARG A 66 -11.58 -9.24 4.70
C ARG A 66 -11.63 -7.77 4.27
N ALA A 67 -11.35 -6.84 5.18
CA ALA A 67 -11.35 -5.41 4.89
C ALA A 67 -10.27 -5.03 3.87
N VAL A 68 -9.09 -5.64 3.95
CA VAL A 68 -8.02 -5.46 2.96
C VAL A 68 -8.44 -6.01 1.61
N GLN A 69 -8.92 -7.26 1.54
CA GLN A 69 -9.36 -7.87 0.27
C GLN A 69 -10.47 -7.06 -0.42
N ASP A 70 -11.45 -6.55 0.35
CA ASP A 70 -12.52 -5.70 -0.18
C ASP A 70 -11.99 -4.38 -0.73
N PHE A 71 -11.07 -3.75 0.00
CA PHE A 71 -10.41 -2.53 -0.45
C PHE A 71 -9.62 -2.78 -1.74
N GLU A 72 -8.82 -3.84 -1.80
CA GLU A 72 -7.93 -4.10 -2.92
C GLU A 72 -8.71 -4.44 -4.19
N ASP A 73 -9.74 -5.31 -4.12
CA ASP A 73 -10.63 -5.60 -5.26
C ASP A 73 -11.29 -4.30 -5.76
N GLY A 74 -11.83 -3.50 -4.84
CA GLY A 74 -12.40 -2.19 -5.17
C GLY A 74 -11.39 -1.24 -5.82
N TRP A 75 -10.13 -1.26 -5.40
CA TRP A 75 -9.06 -0.43 -5.97
C TRP A 75 -8.77 -0.81 -7.43
N THR A 76 -8.78 -2.11 -7.77
CA THR A 76 -8.53 -2.57 -9.17
C THR A 76 -9.56 -2.06 -10.17
N ARG A 77 -10.77 -1.71 -9.69
CA ARG A 77 -11.90 -1.24 -10.52
C ARG A 77 -11.94 0.28 -10.68
N ARG A 78 -11.01 1.01 -10.05
CA ARG A 78 -10.94 2.48 -10.19
C ARG A 78 -10.40 2.86 -11.57
N THR A 79 -10.80 4.04 -12.04
CA THR A 79 -10.38 4.62 -13.33
C THR A 79 -9.75 6.01 -13.14
N ASN A 80 -9.18 6.27 -11.96
CA ASN A 80 -8.57 7.56 -11.66
C ASN A 80 -7.26 7.74 -12.46
N PRO A 81 -7.03 8.91 -13.06
CA PRO A 81 -5.79 9.17 -13.80
C PRO A 81 -4.59 9.25 -12.85
N TYR A 82 -3.40 8.94 -13.37
CA TYR A 82 -2.12 9.16 -12.70
C TYR A 82 -1.24 10.12 -13.53
N PRO A 83 -0.41 10.97 -12.89
CA PRO A 83 0.54 11.82 -13.60
C PRO A 83 1.53 10.99 -14.42
N THR A 84 1.80 11.44 -15.65
CA THR A 84 2.81 10.83 -16.55
C THR A 84 4.13 11.59 -16.57
N GLU A 85 4.13 12.83 -16.07
CA GLU A 85 5.31 13.67 -15.97
C GLU A 85 5.97 13.54 -14.59
N VAL A 86 7.30 13.54 -14.58
CA VAL A 86 8.08 13.52 -13.35
C VAL A 86 8.10 14.89 -12.66
N THR A 87 8.11 14.88 -11.33
CA THR A 87 8.17 16.11 -10.52
C THR A 87 9.14 15.95 -9.35
N GLY A 88 9.87 17.01 -9.00
CA GLY A 88 10.78 17.06 -7.85
C GLY A 88 12.23 16.67 -8.18
N ASP A 89 13.11 16.81 -7.19
CA ASP A 89 14.53 16.44 -7.27
C ASP A 89 14.79 15.18 -6.45
N SER A 90 15.22 14.10 -7.12
CA SER A 90 15.46 12.80 -6.48
C SER A 90 16.68 12.80 -5.56
N VAL A 91 17.71 13.62 -5.85
CA VAL A 91 18.91 13.75 -5.03
C VAL A 91 18.61 14.52 -3.76
N GLU A 92 17.86 15.62 -3.88
CA GLU A 92 17.41 16.39 -2.71
C GLU A 92 16.52 15.54 -1.80
N PHE A 93 15.55 14.83 -2.38
CA PHE A 93 14.67 13.93 -1.64
C PHE A 93 15.45 12.83 -0.90
N ALA A 94 16.40 12.18 -1.58
CA ALA A 94 17.23 11.13 -0.99
C ALA A 94 18.07 11.66 0.20
N ARG A 95 18.67 12.84 0.06
CA ARG A 95 19.42 13.49 1.15
C ARG A 95 18.54 13.79 2.35
N ARG A 96 17.31 14.28 2.13
CA ARG A 96 16.34 14.53 3.19
C ARG A 96 15.96 13.24 3.92
N CYS A 97 15.62 12.18 3.17
CA CYS A 97 15.31 10.88 3.76
C CYS A 97 16.48 10.33 4.60
N TYR A 98 17.71 10.42 4.09
CA TYR A 98 18.89 10.01 4.84
C TYR A 98 19.01 10.80 6.15
N ALA A 99 18.96 12.13 6.10
CA ALA A 99 19.06 12.97 7.29
C ALA A 99 17.96 12.68 8.33
N THR A 100 16.74 12.40 7.89
CA THR A 100 15.60 12.10 8.77
C THR A 100 15.69 10.71 9.41
N TYR A 101 15.93 9.66 8.61
CA TYR A 101 15.79 8.28 9.07
C TYR A 101 17.10 7.64 9.54
N TRP A 102 18.26 8.11 9.05
CA TRP A 102 19.55 7.54 9.45
C TRP A 102 19.82 7.57 10.97
N PRO A 103 19.53 8.65 11.71
CA PRO A 103 19.74 8.67 13.16
C PRO A 103 18.88 7.68 13.97
N LEU A 104 17.77 7.22 13.40
CA LEU A 104 16.91 6.18 13.99
C LEU A 104 17.46 4.79 13.65
N LEU A 105 17.81 4.56 12.38
CA LEU A 105 18.30 3.28 11.89
C LEU A 105 19.68 2.92 12.47
N SER A 106 20.57 3.90 12.64
CA SER A 106 21.91 3.68 13.20
C SER A 106 21.89 3.19 14.65
N LYS A 107 20.79 3.42 15.38
CA LYS A 107 20.60 2.93 16.75
C LYS A 107 20.07 1.49 16.82
N LEU A 108 19.52 0.97 15.72
CA LEU A 108 18.99 -0.39 15.62
C LEU A 108 20.08 -1.41 15.21
N GLY A 109 21.22 -0.94 14.70
CA GLY A 109 22.33 -1.77 14.22
C GLY A 109 23.41 -2.06 15.26
N GLY A 110 23.04 -2.27 16.53
CA GLY A 110 23.93 -2.69 17.62
C GLY A 110 23.62 -4.09 18.11
#